data_AF-A0A7Z9RYF2-F1
#
_entry.id   AF-A0A7Z9RYF2-F1
#
_cell.length_a   1.000
_cell.length_b   1.000
_cell.length_c   1.000
_cell.angle_alpha   90.00
_cell.angle_beta   90.00
_cell.angle_gamma   90.00
#
_symmetry.space_group_name_H-M   'P 1'
#
loop_
_entity.id
_entity.type
_entity.pdbx_description
1 polymer ?
#
loop_
_entity_poly.entity_id
_entity_poly.type
_entity_poly.pdbx_seq_one_letter_code
_entity_poly.pdbx_strand_id
1 'polypeptide(L)'
;MEVTIYFPVLARLYLLLPLVVLVSLPLAGQKPADLVLTGGKVVTVDADQPEATALAARGEIIVAVGSEQQVAAFIGPETRVIDLDGRLVVPGFIDGHGHFMSLGTSLLQLDLRPARSWQQVVALVEQAVAKAAPGELIRGRGWHQEKWDQPP
;
A
#
# COMPACT_ATOMS: atom_id res chain seq x y z
N MET A 1 -46.09 89.01 -27.30
CA MET A 1 -46.62 87.71 -27.76
C MET A 1 -45.50 86.71 -27.59
N GLU A 2 -45.41 86.08 -26.41
CA GLU A 2 -45.99 84.75 -26.11
C GLU A 2 -45.08 83.64 -26.68
N VAL A 3 -44.60 82.61 -25.96
CA VAL A 3 -44.96 81.98 -24.69
C VAL A 3 -43.72 81.30 -24.08
N THR A 4 -43.57 81.33 -22.75
CA THR A 4 -42.70 80.44 -21.96
C THR A 4 -43.47 79.16 -21.61
N ILE A 5 -42.90 77.96 -21.81
CA ILE A 5 -43.27 76.76 -21.02
C ILE A 5 -42.01 75.98 -20.61
N TYR A 6 -41.81 75.89 -19.30
CA TYR A 6 -40.97 74.94 -18.57
C TYR A 6 -41.80 73.69 -18.24
N PHE A 7 -41.22 72.49 -18.15
CA PHE A 7 -41.34 71.58 -16.98
C PHE A 7 -40.37 70.37 -17.15
N PRO A 8 -39.84 69.81 -16.04
CA PRO A 8 -38.65 68.97 -15.96
C PRO A 8 -39.00 67.48 -15.87
N VAL A 9 -38.07 66.58 -16.24
CA VAL A 9 -38.23 65.15 -15.95
C VAL A 9 -36.90 64.52 -15.52
N LEU A 10 -36.78 64.40 -14.19
CA LEU A 10 -36.30 63.24 -13.42
C LEU A 10 -34.92 62.65 -13.75
N ALA A 11 -33.97 62.95 -12.84
CA ALA A 11 -32.79 62.14 -12.59
C ALA A 11 -33.18 60.67 -12.30
N ARG A 12 -32.82 59.75 -13.20
CA ARG A 12 -32.80 58.31 -12.91
C ARG A 12 -31.42 57.94 -12.37
N LEU A 13 -31.30 57.94 -11.06
CA LEU A 13 -30.17 57.36 -10.34
C LEU A 13 -30.29 55.84 -10.42
N TYR A 14 -29.58 55.21 -11.35
CA TYR A 14 -29.45 53.74 -11.38
C TYR A 14 -28.50 53.35 -10.25
N LEU A 15 -29.05 52.95 -9.10
CA LEU A 15 -28.31 52.23 -8.07
C LEU A 15 -27.93 50.85 -8.64
N LEU A 16 -26.72 50.76 -9.19
CA LEU A 16 -26.06 49.50 -9.48
C LEU A 16 -25.73 48.81 -8.15
N LEU A 17 -26.62 47.92 -7.69
CA LEU A 17 -26.28 46.94 -6.66
C LEU A 17 -25.20 46.02 -7.21
N PRO A 18 -24.01 45.89 -6.58
CA PRO A 18 -23.05 44.89 -7.02
C PRO A 18 -23.66 43.52 -6.70
N LEU A 19 -23.93 42.75 -7.75
CA LEU A 19 -24.23 41.32 -7.65
C LEU A 19 -22.97 40.65 -7.11
N VAL A 20 -22.88 40.48 -5.79
CA VAL A 20 -21.85 39.64 -5.16
C VAL A 20 -22.22 38.20 -5.50
N VAL A 21 -21.73 37.70 -6.63
CA VAL A 21 -21.70 36.28 -6.92
C VAL A 21 -20.68 35.68 -5.96
N LEU A 22 -21.15 35.07 -4.88
CA LEU A 22 -20.34 34.17 -4.05
C LEU A 22 -19.99 32.95 -4.92
N VAL A 23 -18.91 33.08 -5.70
CA VAL A 23 -18.25 31.93 -6.31
C VAL A 23 -17.63 31.15 -5.16
N SER A 24 -18.30 30.08 -4.72
CA SER A 24 -17.72 29.07 -3.86
C SER A 24 -16.61 28.37 -4.64
N LEU A 25 -15.41 28.96 -4.59
CA LEU A 25 -14.18 28.28 -4.97
C LEU A 25 -14.12 27.00 -4.11
N PRO A 26 -14.04 25.80 -4.70
CA PRO A 26 -13.78 24.63 -3.90
C PRO A 26 -12.46 24.89 -3.19
N LEU A 27 -12.45 24.75 -1.86
CA LEU A 27 -11.19 24.58 -1.14
C LEU A 27 -10.49 23.44 -1.88
N ALA A 28 -9.35 23.73 -2.50
CA ALA A 28 -8.53 22.70 -3.12
C ALA A 28 -8.00 21.82 -1.98
N GLY A 29 -8.81 20.85 -1.56
CA GLY A 29 -8.38 19.79 -0.66
C GLY A 29 -7.25 19.03 -1.33
N GLN A 30 -6.34 18.49 -0.52
CA GLN A 30 -5.33 17.56 -1.01
C GLN A 30 -6.03 16.47 -1.81
N LYS A 31 -5.48 16.12 -2.99
CA LYS A 31 -6.04 15.02 -3.77
C LYS A 31 -6.07 13.78 -2.86
N PRO A 32 -7.22 13.08 -2.74
CA PRO A 32 -7.33 11.93 -1.84
C PRO A 32 -6.26 10.86 -2.10
N ALA A 33 -5.94 10.11 -1.04
CA ALA A 33 -5.13 8.92 -1.06
C ALA A 33 -6.00 7.68 -1.35
N ASP A 34 -5.37 6.61 -1.83
CA ASP A 34 -6.05 5.33 -2.03
C ASP A 34 -6.07 4.52 -0.73
N LEU A 35 -5.02 4.66 0.09
CA LEU A 35 -4.83 3.98 1.37
C LEU A 35 -4.36 4.99 2.44
N VAL A 36 -4.95 4.92 3.63
CA VAL A 36 -4.45 5.60 4.83
C VAL A 36 -4.35 4.58 5.96
N LEU A 37 -3.18 4.52 6.61
CA LEU A 37 -2.97 3.73 7.83
C LEU A 37 -2.91 4.69 9.03
N THR A 38 -3.62 4.37 10.11
CA THR A 38 -3.69 5.18 11.35
C THR A 38 -3.52 4.30 12.59
N GLY A 39 -3.45 4.90 13.78
CA GLY A 39 -3.50 4.17 15.05
C GLY A 39 -2.33 3.23 15.30
N GLY A 40 -1.21 3.37 14.57
CA GLY A 40 -0.05 2.47 14.68
C GLY A 40 1.26 3.21 14.97
N LYS A 41 2.36 2.47 14.89
CA LYS A 41 3.72 3.03 14.89
C LYS A 41 4.31 2.87 13.49
N VAL A 42 4.74 3.95 12.87
CA VAL A 42 5.38 3.95 11.56
C VAL A 42 6.86 4.29 11.74
N VAL A 43 7.74 3.36 11.40
CA VAL A 43 9.20 3.61 11.37
C VAL A 43 9.57 4.03 9.96
N THR A 44 10.08 5.25 9.81
CA THR A 44 10.36 5.84 8.49
C THR A 44 11.78 5.59 8.00
N VAL A 45 12.69 5.24 8.92
CA VAL A 45 14.16 5.25 8.76
C VAL A 45 14.73 6.58 8.22
N ASP A 46 13.99 7.67 8.36
CA ASP A 46 14.46 9.03 8.16
C ASP A 46 15.04 9.56 9.49
N ALA A 47 16.24 10.15 9.46
CA ALA A 47 16.88 10.70 10.64
C ALA A 47 16.13 11.92 11.21
N ASP A 48 15.45 12.69 10.36
CA ASP A 48 14.74 13.91 10.76
C ASP A 48 13.32 13.60 11.28
N GLN A 49 12.74 12.46 10.89
CA GLN A 49 11.42 12.02 11.32
C GLN A 49 11.38 10.49 11.51
N PRO A 50 12.11 9.92 12.48
CA PRO A 50 12.31 8.46 12.57
C PRO A 50 11.04 7.66 12.89
N GLU A 51 10.05 8.30 13.53
CA GLU A 51 8.78 7.70 13.90
C GLU A 51 7.59 8.61 13.53
N ALA A 52 6.47 7.98 13.17
CA ALA A 52 5.17 8.61 12.91
C ALA A 52 4.03 7.70 13.38
N THR A 53 2.79 8.18 13.37
CA THR A 53 1.62 7.39 13.80
C THR A 53 0.65 7.06 12.66
N ALA A 54 0.83 7.68 11.50
CA ALA A 54 -0.01 7.49 10.34
C ALA A 54 0.75 7.71 9.02
N LEU A 55 0.27 7.08 7.94
CA LEU A 55 0.72 7.38 6.58
C LEU A 55 -0.44 7.32 5.57
N ALA A 56 -0.31 8.10 4.50
CA ALA A 56 -1.19 8.08 3.35
C ALA A 56 -0.42 7.68 2.09
N ALA A 57 -0.99 6.77 1.29
CA ALA A 57 -0.43 6.30 0.04
C ALA A 57 -1.43 6.43 -1.11
N ARG A 58 -0.92 6.77 -2.29
CA ARG A 58 -1.66 6.87 -3.53
C ARG A 58 -0.89 6.16 -4.64
N GLY A 59 -1.49 5.13 -5.22
CA GLY A 59 -0.83 4.16 -6.07
C GLY A 59 0.40 3.61 -5.35
N GLU A 60 1.56 3.80 -5.97
CA GLU A 60 2.85 3.30 -5.48
C GLU A 60 3.62 4.32 -4.64
N ILE A 61 3.04 5.50 -4.38
CA ILE A 61 3.73 6.62 -3.73
C ILE A 61 3.12 6.94 -2.37
N ILE A 62 3.98 7.09 -1.38
CA ILE A 62 3.63 7.66 -0.08
C ILE A 62 3.50 9.18 -0.24
N VAL A 63 2.31 9.72 0.04
CA VAL A 63 2.00 11.14 -0.16
C VAL A 63 2.02 11.95 1.14
N ALA A 64 1.93 11.28 2.29
CA ALA A 64 2.13 11.89 3.60
C ALA A 64 2.54 10.84 4.64
N VAL A 65 3.39 11.24 5.59
CA VAL A 65 3.76 10.49 6.79
C VAL A 65 3.77 11.47 7.96
N GLY A 66 3.18 11.08 9.09
CA GLY A 66 3.12 11.95 10.26
C GLY A 66 2.04 11.53 11.25
N SER A 67 1.35 12.52 11.81
CA SER A 67 0.21 12.28 12.69
C SER A 67 -1.07 11.98 11.93
N GLU A 68 -2.06 11.41 12.62
CA GLU A 68 -3.40 11.17 12.06
C GLU A 68 -4.05 12.44 11.52
N GLN A 69 -3.84 13.58 12.19
CA GLN A 69 -4.36 14.88 11.76
C GLN A 69 -3.71 15.33 10.45
N GLN A 70 -2.41 15.07 10.26
CA GLN A 70 -1.70 15.45 9.04
C GLN A 70 -2.16 14.61 7.84
N VAL A 71 -2.45 13.33 8.04
CA VAL A 71 -2.93 12.46 6.94
C VAL A 71 -4.43 12.58 6.71
N ALA A 72 -5.21 13.09 7.66
CA ALA A 72 -6.68 13.23 7.54
C ALA A 72 -7.10 14.06 6.32
N ALA A 73 -6.28 15.05 5.91
CA ALA A 73 -6.53 15.85 4.72
C ALA A 73 -6.53 15.04 3.40
N PHE A 74 -5.98 13.83 3.40
CA PHE A 74 -5.93 12.92 2.26
C PHE A 74 -7.05 11.88 2.26
N ILE A 75 -7.93 11.87 3.26
CA ILE A 75 -9.07 10.95 3.31
C ILE A 75 -10.21 11.52 2.45
N GLY A 76 -10.58 10.77 1.41
CA GLY A 76 -11.74 11.03 0.57
C GLY A 76 -12.72 9.85 0.55
N PRO A 77 -13.83 9.97 -0.21
CA PRO A 77 -14.91 8.98 -0.23
C PRO A 77 -14.46 7.55 -0.59
N GLU A 78 -13.44 7.41 -1.43
CA GLU A 78 -12.90 6.13 -1.91
C GLU A 78 -11.64 5.69 -1.16
N THR A 79 -11.16 6.48 -0.20
CA THR A 79 -9.94 6.18 0.55
C THR A 79 -10.16 5.01 1.48
N ARG A 80 -9.37 3.94 1.33
CA ARG A 80 -9.36 2.85 2.29
C ARG A 80 -8.59 3.27 3.53
N VAL A 81 -9.28 3.43 4.65
CA VAL A 81 -8.65 3.71 5.95
C VAL A 81 -8.50 2.41 6.74
N ILE A 82 -7.31 2.13 7.27
CA ILE A 82 -7.02 0.97 8.10
C ILE A 82 -6.45 1.46 9.44
N ASP A 83 -7.19 1.21 10.51
CA ASP A 83 -6.65 1.32 11.87
C ASP A 83 -5.73 0.12 12.15
N LEU A 84 -4.51 0.42 12.56
CA LEU A 84 -3.48 -0.55 12.82
C LEU A 84 -3.55 -1.15 14.23
N ASP A 85 -4.36 -0.62 15.15
CA ASP A 85 -4.50 -1.13 16.52
C ASP A 85 -3.14 -1.29 17.22
N GLY A 86 -2.33 -0.24 17.16
CA GLY A 86 -0.98 -0.19 17.73
C GLY A 86 0.10 -0.98 16.98
N ARG A 87 -0.22 -1.63 15.85
CA ARG A 87 0.76 -2.41 15.07
C ARG A 87 1.82 -1.53 14.41
N LEU A 88 2.93 -2.17 14.05
CA LEU A 88 4.11 -1.55 13.46
C LEU A 88 4.08 -1.59 11.93
N VAL A 89 4.36 -0.45 11.31
CA VAL A 89 4.70 -0.32 9.89
C VAL A 89 6.20 -0.06 9.78
N VAL A 90 6.86 -0.84 8.91
CA VAL A 90 8.27 -0.68 8.55
C VAL A 90 8.40 -0.64 7.02
N PRO A 91 9.49 -0.09 6.48
CA PRO A 91 9.79 -0.26 5.07
C PRO A 91 9.87 -1.75 4.71
N GLY A 92 9.46 -2.09 3.50
CA GLY A 92 9.63 -3.45 2.98
C GLY A 92 11.10 -3.84 2.97
N PHE A 93 11.38 -5.12 3.22
CA PHE A 93 12.76 -5.62 3.15
C PHE A 93 13.28 -5.57 1.71
N ILE A 94 14.54 -5.14 1.57
CA ILE A 94 15.26 -5.10 0.30
C ILE A 94 16.41 -6.11 0.38
N ASP A 95 16.42 -7.07 -0.54
CA ASP A 95 17.51 -8.03 -0.70
C ASP A 95 18.43 -7.58 -1.85
N GLY A 96 19.69 -7.27 -1.54
CA GLY A 96 20.69 -6.83 -2.51
C GLY A 96 21.42 -7.97 -3.23
N HIS A 97 21.23 -9.23 -2.82
CA HIS A 97 21.94 -10.37 -3.41
C HIS A 97 21.18 -11.70 -3.25
N GLY A 98 20.01 -11.79 -3.88
CA GLY A 98 19.19 -13.01 -3.91
C GLY A 98 19.35 -13.83 -5.19
N HIS A 99 19.52 -15.15 -5.07
CA HIS A 99 19.43 -16.10 -6.20
C HIS A 99 17.98 -16.60 -6.40
N PHE A 100 17.08 -15.73 -6.84
CA PHE A 100 15.64 -16.02 -6.89
C PHE A 100 15.25 -17.24 -7.74
N MET A 101 15.93 -17.50 -8.86
CA MET A 101 15.66 -18.71 -9.67
C MET A 101 16.10 -20.00 -8.98
N SER A 102 17.22 -19.96 -8.28
CA SER A 102 17.67 -21.11 -7.47
C SER A 102 16.72 -21.35 -6.30
N LEU A 103 16.28 -20.28 -5.63
CA LEU A 103 15.30 -20.35 -4.55
C LEU A 103 13.95 -20.91 -5.04
N GLY A 104 13.40 -20.38 -6.13
CA GLY A 104 12.16 -20.87 -6.72
C GLY A 104 12.28 -22.35 -7.12
N THR A 105 13.35 -22.72 -7.82
CA THR A 105 13.62 -24.11 -8.19
C THR A 105 13.70 -25.02 -6.96
N SER A 106 14.34 -24.55 -5.89
CA SER A 106 14.44 -25.28 -4.62
C SER A 106 13.09 -25.56 -3.98
N LEU A 107 12.14 -24.62 -4.06
CA LEU A 107 10.82 -24.75 -3.43
C LEU A 107 9.90 -25.70 -4.22
N LEU A 108 10.18 -25.90 -5.51
CA LEU A 108 9.45 -26.84 -6.37
C LEU A 108 10.01 -28.26 -6.31
N GLN A 109 11.22 -28.45 -5.78
CA GLN A 109 11.82 -29.76 -5.61
C GLN A 109 11.21 -30.49 -4.41
N LEU A 110 11.30 -31.82 -4.43
CA LEU A 110 10.94 -32.67 -3.29
C LEU A 110 11.79 -32.28 -2.07
N ASP A 111 11.13 -31.85 -1.00
CA ASP A 111 11.78 -31.48 0.26
C ASP A 111 12.09 -32.72 1.09
N LEU A 112 13.38 -33.04 1.21
CA LEU A 112 13.88 -34.18 1.98
C LEU A 112 14.35 -33.79 3.40
N ARG A 113 14.27 -32.51 3.78
CA ARG A 113 14.69 -32.04 5.12
C ARG A 113 13.97 -32.73 6.29
N PRO A 114 12.68 -33.10 6.18
CA PRO A 114 11.99 -33.79 7.27
C PRO A 114 12.44 -35.25 7.48
N ALA A 115 13.13 -35.87 6.52
CA ALA A 115 13.48 -37.28 6.59
C ALA A 115 14.53 -37.57 7.67
N ARG A 116 14.21 -38.53 8.54
CA ARG A 116 15.03 -39.03 9.65
C ARG A 116 15.59 -40.44 9.41
N SER A 117 15.42 -40.98 8.23
CA SER A 117 16.06 -42.23 7.82
C SER A 117 16.08 -42.37 6.31
N TRP A 118 16.88 -43.32 5.82
CA TRP A 118 16.88 -43.70 4.41
C TRP A 118 15.50 -44.16 3.94
N GLN A 119 14.80 -44.96 4.74
CA GLN A 119 13.47 -45.45 4.41
C GLN A 119 12.46 -44.30 4.27
N GLN A 120 12.60 -43.24 5.06
CA GLN A 120 11.77 -42.05 4.90
C GLN A 120 12.10 -41.26 3.63
N VAL A 121 13.38 -41.17 3.24
CA VAL A 121 13.76 -40.59 1.94
C VAL A 121 13.12 -41.37 0.80
N VAL A 122 13.21 -42.70 0.81
CA VAL A 122 12.60 -43.57 -0.20
C VAL A 122 11.08 -43.37 -0.23
N ALA A 123 10.41 -43.38 0.92
CA ALA A 123 8.96 -43.18 1.00
C ALA A 123 8.52 -41.81 0.45
N LEU A 124 9.30 -40.75 0.69
CA LEU A 124 9.03 -39.43 0.11
C LEU A 124 9.18 -39.43 -1.42
N VAL A 125 10.17 -40.14 -1.95
CA VAL A 125 10.35 -40.30 -3.39
C VAL A 125 9.21 -41.12 -3.99
N GLU A 126 8.77 -42.20 -3.35
CA GLU A 126 7.63 -43.00 -3.79
C GLU A 126 6.34 -42.18 -3.87
N GLN A 127 6.09 -41.32 -2.87
CA GLN A 127 4.95 -40.39 -2.87
C GLN A 127 5.04 -39.36 -4.00
N ALA A 128 6.25 -38.92 -4.36
CA ALA A 128 6.46 -38.03 -5.49
C ALA A 128 6.22 -38.75 -6.82
N VAL A 129 6.71 -39.99 -6.97
CA VAL A 129 6.49 -40.84 -8.15
C VAL A 129 5.00 -41.08 -8.40
N ALA A 130 4.23 -41.36 -7.34
CA ALA A 130 2.79 -41.61 -7.46
C ALA A 130 1.99 -40.43 -8.04
N LYS A 131 2.56 -39.22 -8.04
CA LYS A 131 1.95 -37.99 -8.55
C LYS A 131 2.55 -37.51 -9.87
N ALA A 132 3.69 -38.07 -10.28
CA ALA A 132 4.45 -37.64 -11.44
C ALA A 132 3.91 -38.28 -12.73
N ALA A 133 4.03 -37.56 -13.85
CA ALA A 133 3.75 -38.13 -15.16
C ALA A 133 4.87 -39.11 -15.58
N PRO A 134 4.57 -40.12 -16.42
CA PRO A 134 5.61 -41.00 -16.97
C PRO A 134 6.71 -40.19 -17.68
N GLY A 135 7.96 -40.38 -17.25
CA GLY A 135 9.12 -39.67 -17.81
C GLY A 135 9.43 -38.31 -17.16
N GLU A 136 8.63 -37.86 -16.20
CA GLU A 136 8.89 -36.63 -15.46
C GLU A 136 10.09 -36.78 -14.51
N LEU A 137 11.00 -35.80 -14.51
CA LEU A 137 12.18 -35.80 -13.65
C LEU A 137 11.83 -35.33 -12.23
N ILE A 138 11.93 -36.25 -11.27
CA ILE A 138 11.83 -35.91 -9.84
C ILE A 138 13.19 -35.46 -9.34
N ARG A 139 13.27 -34.21 -8.88
CA ARG A 139 14.44 -33.64 -8.21
C ARG A 139 14.10 -33.40 -6.75
N GLY A 140 14.98 -33.84 -5.85
CA GLY A 140 14.85 -33.62 -4.41
C GLY A 140 16.12 -33.06 -3.80
N ARG A 141 15.99 -32.38 -2.66
CA ARG A 141 17.12 -31.79 -1.94
C ARG A 141 16.89 -31.73 -0.43
N GLY A 142 17.97 -31.47 0.30
CA GLY A 142 17.91 -31.13 1.72
C GLY A 142 17.96 -32.31 2.69
N TRP A 143 18.22 -33.53 2.19
CA TRP A 143 18.55 -34.66 3.06
C TRP A 143 19.85 -34.36 3.83
N HIS A 144 19.96 -34.91 5.04
CA HIS A 144 21.13 -34.74 5.90
C HIS A 144 21.27 -35.94 6.83
N GLN A 145 22.28 -36.78 6.61
CA GLN A 145 22.46 -38.06 7.31
C GLN A 145 22.67 -37.91 8.82
N GLU A 146 23.27 -36.81 9.30
CA GLU A 146 23.43 -36.57 10.74
C GLU A 146 22.10 -36.41 11.49
N LYS A 147 20.99 -36.17 10.76
CA LYS A 147 19.65 -36.08 11.35
C LYS A 147 18.94 -37.42 11.39
N TRP A 148 19.57 -38.49 10.89
CA TRP A 148 18.94 -39.79 10.80
C TRP A 148 19.11 -40.57 12.10
N ASP A 149 18.06 -41.30 12.46
CA ASP A 149 18.04 -42.05 13.71
C ASP A 149 18.98 -43.27 13.65
N GLN A 150 19.25 -43.78 12.44
CA GLN A 150 20.15 -44.89 12.17
C GLN A 150 20.85 -44.70 10.80
N PRO A 151 22.06 -45.23 10.61
CA PRO A 151 22.68 -45.30 9.29
C PRO A 151 21.85 -46.19 8.34
N PRO A 152 21.94 -45.96 7.01
CA PRO A 152 21.26 -46.76 6.01
C PRO A 152 21.67 -48.24 6.00
#